data_AF-A0AAV4JCY9-F1
#
_entry.id   AF-A0AAV4JCY9-F1
#
_cell.length_a   1.000
_cell.length_b   1.000
_cell.length_c   1.000
_cell.angle_alpha   90.00
_cell.angle_beta   90.00
_cell.angle_gamma   90.00
#
_symmetry.space_group_name_H-M   'P 1'
#
loop_
_entity.id
_entity.type
_entity.pdbx_description
1 polymer ?
#
loop_
_entity_poly.entity_id
_entity_poly.type
_entity_poly.pdbx_seq_one_letter_code
_entity_poly.pdbx_strand_id
1 'polypeptide(L)'
;MSTREEIVQQADLLGYRGEKREEYLKQEFKVLAVRAAIARKEELEAERAAKIELEKMRLETEMKMLQAKIQAGTVKDETVGNTSRFSDASAKHPKLPHFQDGKDDLDIWLTRFERFAESNSWSRDKWSSSLCALLTGRALECYGRLSSEQAHDYDKIKQALMKRYDLTEDGYRRKFRSCKTAEGESPGMFIVCSKRVHQFRLQVLFILYNV
;
A
#
# COMPACT_ATOMS: atom_id res chain seq x y z
N MET A 1 16.03 3.03 -56.99
CA MET A 1 17.38 3.16 -56.40
C MET A 1 18.36 2.77 -57.47
N SER A 2 19.40 3.58 -57.75
CA SER A 2 20.35 3.17 -58.78
C SER A 2 21.16 1.97 -58.35
N THR A 3 21.14 0.94 -59.18
CA THR A 3 21.85 -0.30 -58.93
C THR A 3 23.34 -0.13 -59.22
N ARG A 4 24.16 -1.06 -58.71
CA ARG A 4 25.61 -1.07 -58.95
C ARG A 4 25.94 -1.10 -60.45
N GLU A 5 25.09 -1.70 -61.25
CA GLU A 5 25.22 -1.82 -62.71
C GLU A 5 24.89 -0.51 -63.41
N GLU A 6 23.86 0.21 -62.97
CA GLU A 6 23.49 1.53 -63.50
C GLU A 6 24.59 2.57 -63.27
N ILE A 7 25.29 2.54 -62.13
CA ILE A 7 26.40 3.45 -61.84
C ILE A 7 27.56 3.22 -62.82
N VAL A 8 27.82 1.96 -63.18
CA VAL A 8 28.89 1.61 -64.14
C VAL A 8 28.49 2.02 -65.56
N GLN A 9 27.25 1.76 -65.96
CA GLN A 9 26.73 2.18 -67.27
C GLN A 9 26.70 3.71 -67.40
N GLN A 10 26.37 4.43 -66.33
CA GLN A 10 26.38 5.89 -66.29
C GLN A 10 27.80 6.45 -66.45
N ALA A 11 28.81 5.83 -65.84
CA ALA A 11 30.20 6.23 -66.01
C ALA A 11 30.66 6.07 -67.47
N ASP A 12 30.20 5.00 -68.14
CA ASP A 12 30.52 4.71 -69.53
C ASP A 12 29.78 5.66 -70.49
N LEU A 13 28.51 6.00 -70.20
CA LEU A 13 27.70 7.01 -70.91
C LEU A 13 28.29 8.42 -70.83
N LEU A 14 28.86 8.80 -69.68
CA LEU A 14 29.51 10.09 -69.47
C LEU A 14 30.92 10.15 -70.09
N GLY A 15 31.41 9.04 -70.67
CA GLY A 15 32.70 8.98 -71.37
C GLY A 15 33.91 9.08 -70.45
N TYR A 16 33.76 8.86 -69.14
CA TYR A 16 34.88 8.85 -68.21
C TYR A 16 35.80 7.66 -68.47
N ARG A 17 37.11 7.90 -68.56
CA ARG A 17 38.14 6.86 -68.73
C ARG A 17 39.32 7.04 -67.78
N GLY A 18 40.01 5.95 -67.48
CA GLY A 18 41.16 5.93 -66.58
C GLY A 18 40.81 6.38 -65.15
N GLU A 19 41.68 7.16 -64.53
CA GLU A 19 41.55 7.64 -63.14
C GLU A 19 40.24 8.39 -62.87
N LYS A 20 39.74 9.18 -63.84
CA LYS A 20 38.47 9.92 -63.69
C LYS A 20 37.26 8.99 -63.55
N ARG A 21 37.29 7.82 -64.21
CA ARG A 21 36.24 6.81 -64.11
C ARG A 21 36.27 6.14 -62.74
N GLU A 22 37.45 5.78 -62.27
CA GLU A 22 37.62 5.16 -60.95
C GLU A 22 37.20 6.10 -59.81
N GLU A 23 37.53 7.39 -59.92
CA GLU A 23 37.13 8.38 -58.92
C GLU A 23 35.61 8.58 -58.90
N TYR A 24 34.97 8.68 -60.06
CA TYR A 24 33.51 8.77 -60.17
C TYR A 24 32.82 7.55 -59.54
N LEU A 25 33.26 6.34 -59.91
CA LEU A 25 32.72 5.09 -59.36
C LEU A 25 32.92 5.02 -57.85
N LYS A 26 34.11 5.40 -57.35
CA LYS A 26 34.42 5.41 -55.91
C LYS A 26 33.53 6.37 -55.14
N GLN A 27 33.24 7.55 -55.69
CA GLN A 27 32.32 8.52 -55.09
C GLN A 27 30.88 7.99 -55.07
N GLU A 28 30.37 7.50 -56.19
CA GLU A 28 29.00 6.99 -56.29
C GLU A 28 28.77 5.73 -55.44
N PHE A 29 29.73 4.80 -55.40
CA PHE A 29 29.64 3.64 -54.51
C PHE A 29 29.68 4.02 -53.03
N LYS A 30 30.45 5.06 -52.67
CA LYS A 30 30.45 5.60 -51.30
C LYS A 30 29.07 6.18 -50.96
N VAL A 31 28.45 6.93 -51.87
CA VAL A 31 27.10 7.48 -51.68
C VAL A 31 26.07 6.35 -51.56
N LEU A 32 26.14 5.34 -52.42
CA LEU A 32 25.25 4.18 -52.36
C LEU A 32 25.39 3.41 -51.05
N ALA A 33 26.62 3.21 -50.56
CA ALA A 33 26.91 2.55 -49.29
C ALA A 33 26.36 3.34 -48.09
N VAL A 34 26.53 4.67 -48.08
CA VAL A 34 25.97 5.54 -47.02
C VAL A 34 24.45 5.50 -47.04
N ARG A 35 23.82 5.60 -48.22
CA ARG A 35 22.35 5.51 -48.35
C ARG A 35 21.82 4.15 -47.88
N ALA A 36 22.50 3.06 -48.22
CA ALA A 36 22.13 1.73 -47.74
C ALA A 36 22.28 1.58 -46.21
N ALA A 37 23.31 2.20 -45.62
CA ALA A 37 23.49 2.22 -44.17
C ALA A 37 22.41 3.03 -43.45
N ILE A 38 21.99 4.17 -44.02
CA ILE A 38 20.88 4.99 -43.50
C ILE A 38 19.57 4.20 -43.56
N ALA A 39 19.24 3.61 -44.72
CA ALA A 39 18.02 2.82 -44.88
C ALA A 39 17.93 1.65 -43.89
N ARG A 40 19.04 0.92 -43.66
CA ARG A 40 19.09 -0.15 -42.65
C ARG A 40 18.90 0.36 -41.23
N LYS A 41 19.44 1.54 -40.92
CA LYS A 41 19.29 2.17 -39.60
C LYS A 41 17.85 2.62 -39.37
N GLU A 42 17.22 3.23 -40.38
CA GLU A 42 15.81 3.64 -40.35
C GLU A 42 14.88 2.44 -40.20
N GLU A 43 15.14 1.34 -40.92
CA GLU A 43 14.35 0.10 -40.79
C GLU A 43 14.43 -0.50 -39.38
N LEU A 44 15.63 -0.53 -38.80
CA LEU A 44 15.84 -0.99 -37.42
C LEU A 44 15.17 -0.06 -36.40
N GLU A 45 15.22 1.25 -36.61
CA GLU A 45 14.55 2.23 -35.76
C GLU A 45 13.02 2.12 -35.88
N ALA A 46 12.48 1.88 -37.08
CA ALA A 46 11.06 1.63 -37.31
C ALA A 46 10.60 0.32 -36.65
N GLU A 47 11.38 -0.76 -36.74
CA GLU A 47 11.07 -2.02 -36.05
C GLU A 47 11.04 -1.83 -34.53
N ARG A 48 12.01 -1.09 -33.98
CA ARG A 48 12.06 -0.75 -32.55
C ARG A 48 10.86 0.10 -32.14
N ALA A 49 10.51 1.11 -32.92
CA ALA A 49 9.35 1.96 -32.67
C ALA A 49 8.04 1.15 -32.71
N ALA A 50 7.88 0.24 -33.67
CA ALA A 50 6.72 -0.64 -33.77
C ALA A 50 6.62 -1.59 -32.57
N LYS A 51 7.74 -2.12 -32.07
CA LYS A 51 7.78 -2.94 -30.85
C LYS A 51 7.33 -2.16 -29.62
N ILE A 52 7.84 -0.94 -29.45
CA ILE A 52 7.49 -0.06 -28.33
C ILE A 52 5.99 0.29 -28.39
N GLU A 53 5.46 0.61 -29.57
CA GLU A 53 4.05 0.95 -29.74
C GLU A 53 3.15 -0.25 -29.45
N LEU A 54 3.51 -1.45 -29.91
CA LEU A 54 2.77 -2.68 -29.61
C LEU A 54 2.76 -2.97 -28.10
N GLU A 55 3.89 -2.80 -27.42
CA GLU A 55 3.98 -2.99 -25.97
C GLU A 55 3.14 -1.94 -25.22
N LYS A 56 3.17 -0.68 -25.67
CA LYS A 56 2.35 0.40 -25.12
C LYS A 56 0.86 0.12 -25.30
N MET A 57 0.43 -0.33 -26.48
CA MET A 57 -0.96 -0.74 -26.71
C MET A 57 -1.36 -1.93 -25.83
N ARG A 58 -0.46 -2.90 -25.62
CA ARG A 58 -0.72 -4.04 -24.74
C ARG A 58 -0.90 -3.60 -23.28
N LEU A 59 -0.04 -2.71 -22.79
CA LEU A 59 -0.17 -2.16 -21.44
C LEU A 59 -1.43 -1.29 -21.29
N GLU A 60 -1.78 -0.50 -22.31
CA GLU A 60 -2.99 0.32 -22.29
C GLU A 60 -4.26 -0.54 -22.28
N THR A 61 -4.31 -1.60 -23.10
CA THR A 61 -5.44 -2.55 -23.09
C THR A 61 -5.55 -3.29 -21.76
N GLU A 62 -4.43 -3.66 -21.14
CA GLU A 62 -4.40 -4.28 -19.81
C GLU A 62 -4.89 -3.31 -18.72
N MET A 63 -4.40 -2.07 -18.73
CA MET A 63 -4.87 -1.00 -17.83
C MET A 63 -6.37 -0.73 -17.99
N LYS A 64 -6.85 -0.66 -19.24
CA LYS A 64 -8.27 -0.46 -19.55
C LYS A 64 -9.13 -1.64 -19.06
N MET A 65 -8.65 -2.88 -19.22
CA MET A 65 -9.35 -4.06 -18.70
C MET A 65 -9.40 -4.06 -17.16
N LEU A 66 -8.30 -3.71 -16.49
CA LEU A 66 -8.27 -3.59 -15.03
C LEU A 66 -9.22 -2.50 -14.54
N GLN A 67 -9.26 -1.35 -15.23
CA GLN A 67 -10.19 -0.26 -14.92
C GLN A 67 -11.65 -0.70 -15.12
N ALA A 68 -11.96 -1.43 -16.19
CA ALA A 68 -13.29 -1.98 -16.43
C ALA A 68 -13.70 -3.02 -15.36
N LYS A 69 -12.76 -3.84 -14.86
CA LYS A 69 -13.01 -4.76 -13.74
C LYS A 69 -13.32 -4.02 -12.44
N ILE A 70 -12.62 -2.92 -12.16
CA ILE A 70 -12.93 -2.05 -11.02
C ILE A 70 -14.34 -1.45 -11.18
N GLN A 71 -14.69 -0.96 -12.37
CA GLN A 71 -16.00 -0.37 -12.65
C GLN A 71 -17.15 -1.41 -12.61
N ALA A 72 -16.93 -2.62 -13.12
CA ALA A 72 -17.92 -3.71 -13.03
C ALA A 72 -18.12 -4.19 -11.59
N GLY A 73 -17.08 -4.09 -10.74
CA GLY A 73 -17.18 -4.30 -9.30
C GLY A 73 -17.98 -3.21 -8.56
N THR A 74 -18.17 -2.03 -9.15
CA THR A 74 -18.92 -0.91 -8.55
C THR A 74 -20.41 -0.85 -8.92
N VAL A 75 -20.95 -1.76 -9.76
CA VAL A 75 -22.37 -1.75 -10.15
C VAL A 75 -23.26 -2.57 -9.18
N LYS A 76 -22.96 -2.52 -7.88
CA LYS A 76 -23.84 -3.04 -6.82
C LYS A 76 -23.88 -2.12 -5.60
N ASP A 77 -24.04 -0.81 -5.81
CA ASP A 77 -24.73 0.02 -4.82
C ASP A 77 -25.10 1.38 -5.45
N GLU A 78 -26.33 1.51 -5.94
CA GLU A 78 -26.91 2.83 -6.19
C GLU A 78 -28.32 2.88 -5.61
N THR A 79 -28.43 3.29 -4.34
CA THR A 79 -29.54 4.13 -3.88
C THR A 79 -29.06 5.19 -2.89
N VAL A 80 -29.04 6.43 -3.38
CA VAL A 80 -29.23 7.71 -2.67
C VAL A 80 -28.12 8.20 -1.71
N GLY A 81 -27.55 9.37 -2.04
CA GLY A 81 -27.08 10.34 -1.03
C GLY A 81 -25.68 10.92 -1.24
N ASN A 82 -25.61 12.07 -1.90
CA ASN A 82 -24.44 12.94 -2.06
C ASN A 82 -23.77 13.31 -0.70
N THR A 83 -22.52 12.89 -0.45
CA THR A 83 -21.49 13.63 0.31
C THR A 83 -20.09 13.04 0.11
N SER A 84 -19.15 13.92 -0.24
CA SER A 84 -17.68 13.81 -0.27
C SER A 84 -17.03 12.54 -0.84
N ARG A 85 -16.47 12.71 -2.04
CA ARG A 85 -15.45 11.85 -2.65
C ARG A 85 -14.18 11.84 -1.79
N PHE A 86 -14.07 10.88 -0.86
CA PHE A 86 -12.79 10.30 -0.49
C PHE A 86 -12.77 8.89 -1.04
N SER A 87 -12.06 8.73 -2.15
CA SER A 87 -11.86 7.46 -2.84
C SER A 87 -11.46 6.38 -1.86
N ASP A 88 -12.33 5.38 -1.74
CA ASP A 88 -12.07 4.10 -1.10
C ASP A 88 -11.06 3.33 -1.96
N ALA A 89 -9.80 3.74 -1.88
CA ALA A 89 -8.71 2.87 -2.23
C ALA A 89 -8.71 1.79 -1.15
N SER A 90 -9.21 0.59 -1.51
CA SER A 90 -9.05 -0.68 -0.80
C SER A 90 -8.06 -0.52 0.34
N ALA A 91 -8.62 -0.27 1.53
CA ALA A 91 -7.83 -0.05 2.72
C ALA A 91 -7.08 -1.36 2.96
N LYS A 92 -5.86 -1.44 2.43
CA LYS A 92 -4.90 -2.48 2.78
C LYS A 92 -4.94 -2.50 4.28
N HIS A 93 -5.44 -3.60 4.85
CA HIS A 93 -5.61 -3.74 6.28
C HIS A 93 -4.33 -3.21 6.94
N PRO A 94 -4.46 -2.44 8.04
CA PRO A 94 -3.30 -1.98 8.77
C PRO A 94 -2.28 -3.11 8.90
N LYS A 95 -1.02 -2.85 8.54
CA LYS A 95 0.11 -3.74 8.88
C LYS A 95 0.39 -3.74 10.39
N LEU A 96 -0.64 -3.55 11.20
CA LEU A 96 -0.59 -3.71 12.64
C LEU A 96 -0.60 -5.21 12.93
N PRO A 97 0.28 -5.69 13.83
CA PRO A 97 0.19 -7.05 14.31
C PRO A 97 -1.18 -7.29 14.95
N HIS A 98 -1.75 -8.46 14.70
CA HIS A 98 -2.94 -8.92 15.43
C HIS A 98 -2.67 -8.88 16.93
N PHE A 99 -3.68 -8.49 17.71
CA PHE A 99 -3.64 -8.56 19.16
C PHE A 99 -3.50 -10.02 19.59
N GLN A 100 -2.44 -10.37 20.33
CA GLN A 100 -2.25 -11.72 20.86
C GLN A 100 -2.75 -11.82 22.30
N ASP A 101 -3.91 -12.47 22.45
CA ASP A 101 -4.52 -12.72 23.75
C ASP A 101 -3.60 -13.53 24.68
N GLY A 102 -3.22 -12.95 25.83
CA GLY A 102 -2.35 -13.57 26.83
C GLY A 102 -0.85 -13.26 26.71
N LYS A 103 -0.41 -12.63 25.62
CA LYS A 103 0.97 -12.13 25.45
C LYS A 103 1.04 -10.61 25.44
N ASP A 104 0.06 -9.95 24.83
CA ASP A 104 0.02 -8.50 24.70
C ASP A 104 -0.84 -7.87 25.80
N ASP A 105 -0.37 -6.75 26.36
CA ASP A 105 -1.17 -5.88 27.22
C ASP A 105 -2.18 -5.11 26.36
N LEU A 106 -3.46 -5.41 26.53
CA LEU A 106 -4.54 -4.85 25.72
C LEU A 106 -4.57 -3.31 25.74
N ASP A 107 -4.29 -2.66 26.88
CA ASP A 107 -4.29 -1.20 27.01
C ASP A 107 -3.20 -0.52 26.17
N ILE A 108 -1.99 -1.10 26.19
CA ILE A 108 -0.85 -0.64 25.39
C ILE A 108 -1.14 -0.86 23.90
N TRP A 109 -1.70 -2.03 23.57
CA TRP A 109 -2.05 -2.38 22.20
C TRP A 109 -3.15 -1.45 21.63
N LEU A 110 -4.19 -1.14 22.41
CA LEU A 110 -5.25 -0.20 22.01
C LEU A 110 -4.69 1.22 21.80
N THR A 111 -3.81 1.69 22.68
CA THR A 111 -3.16 3.01 22.51
C THR A 111 -2.36 3.06 21.20
N ARG A 112 -1.65 1.99 20.86
CA ARG A 112 -0.91 1.88 19.60
C ARG A 112 -1.85 1.90 18.39
N PHE A 113 -2.97 1.20 18.49
CA PHE A 113 -4.01 1.20 17.46
C PHE A 113 -4.59 2.60 17.24
N GLU A 114 -4.95 3.32 18.31
CA GLU A 114 -5.50 4.68 18.24
C GLU A 114 -4.54 5.64 17.56
N ARG A 115 -3.27 5.67 18.00
CA ARG A 115 -2.24 6.52 17.36
C ARG A 115 -2.04 6.19 15.89
N PHE A 116 -2.12 4.91 15.52
CA PHE A 116 -2.00 4.49 14.13
C PHE A 116 -3.21 4.95 13.31
N ALA A 117 -4.43 4.79 13.84
CA ALA A 117 -5.66 5.18 13.17
C ALA A 117 -5.77 6.70 13.00
N GLU A 118 -5.34 7.48 14.01
CA GLU A 118 -5.20 8.93 13.94
C GLU A 118 -4.18 9.37 12.89
N SER A 119 -2.99 8.76 12.89
CA SER A 119 -1.93 9.06 11.92
C SER A 119 -2.35 8.80 10.48
N ASN A 120 -3.25 7.84 10.26
CA ASN A 120 -3.80 7.52 8.95
C ASN A 120 -5.14 8.21 8.66
N SER A 121 -5.61 9.10 9.56
CA SER A 121 -6.86 9.86 9.42
C SER A 121 -8.08 8.99 9.09
N TRP A 122 -8.21 7.84 9.75
CA TRP A 122 -9.36 6.96 9.53
C TRP A 122 -10.64 7.50 10.14
N SER A 123 -11.77 7.27 9.49
CA SER A 123 -13.10 7.52 10.07
C SER A 123 -13.46 6.52 11.16
N ARG A 124 -14.35 6.88 12.09
CA ARG A 124 -14.73 6.04 13.23
C ARG A 124 -15.34 4.70 12.79
N ASP A 125 -16.09 4.67 11.69
CA ASP A 125 -16.64 3.42 11.12
C ASP A 125 -15.54 2.46 10.66
N LYS A 126 -14.45 3.01 10.10
CA LYS A 126 -13.26 2.24 9.70
C LYS A 126 -12.44 1.78 10.91
N TRP A 127 -12.47 2.50 12.04
CA TRP A 127 -11.82 2.07 13.28
C TRP A 127 -12.47 0.79 13.82
N SER A 128 -13.80 0.77 13.94
CA SER A 128 -14.56 -0.39 14.44
C SER A 128 -14.29 -1.64 13.59
N SER A 129 -14.37 -1.50 12.27
CA SER A 129 -14.15 -2.59 11.31
C SER A 129 -12.70 -3.08 11.27
N SER A 130 -11.73 -2.17 11.41
CA SER A 130 -10.31 -2.54 11.45
C SER A 130 -9.92 -3.17 12.78
N LEU A 131 -10.51 -2.70 13.87
CA LEU A 131 -10.28 -3.24 15.21
C LEU A 131 -10.70 -4.71 15.25
N CYS A 132 -11.92 -5.06 14.83
CA CYS A 132 -12.41 -6.44 14.89
C CYS A 132 -11.56 -7.42 14.06
N ALA A 133 -11.01 -6.98 12.93
CA ALA A 133 -10.12 -7.78 12.09
C ALA A 133 -8.75 -8.08 12.77
N LEU A 134 -8.32 -7.23 13.70
CA LEU A 134 -7.04 -7.36 14.40
C LEU A 134 -7.17 -8.08 15.76
N LEU A 135 -8.38 -8.26 16.29
CA LEU A 135 -8.61 -8.99 17.53
C LEU A 135 -8.47 -10.50 17.33
N THR A 136 -7.97 -11.20 18.34
CA THR A 136 -7.91 -12.67 18.36
C THR A 136 -8.38 -13.23 19.70
N GLY A 137 -8.70 -14.52 19.74
CA GLY A 137 -9.01 -15.25 20.98
C GLY A 137 -10.19 -14.67 21.75
N ARG A 138 -10.01 -14.46 23.06
CA ARG A 138 -11.08 -13.97 23.95
C ARG A 138 -11.57 -12.59 23.56
N ALA A 139 -10.71 -11.72 23.02
CA ALA A 139 -11.12 -10.39 22.57
C ALA A 139 -12.13 -10.45 21.40
N LEU A 140 -11.92 -11.36 20.46
CA LEU A 140 -12.84 -11.59 19.34
C LEU A 140 -14.16 -12.21 19.82
N GLU A 141 -14.11 -13.13 20.78
CA GLU A 141 -15.32 -13.68 21.41
C GLU A 141 -16.16 -12.60 22.11
N CYS A 142 -15.50 -11.58 22.68
CA CYS A 142 -16.19 -10.44 23.28
C CYS A 142 -16.90 -9.58 22.22
N TYR A 143 -16.24 -9.35 21.08
CA TYR A 143 -16.85 -8.65 19.95
C TYR A 143 -18.07 -9.40 19.41
N GLY A 144 -17.99 -10.73 19.26
CA GLY A 144 -19.11 -11.55 18.78
C GLY A 144 -20.34 -11.59 19.70
N ARG A 145 -20.21 -11.14 20.96
CA ARG A 145 -21.34 -11.00 21.91
C ARG A 145 -22.01 -9.63 21.86
N LEU A 146 -21.42 -8.66 21.17
CA LEU A 146 -22.00 -7.33 21.01
C LEU A 146 -23.14 -7.37 19.99
N SER A 147 -24.13 -6.50 20.19
CA SER A 147 -25.17 -6.28 19.18
C SER A 147 -24.58 -5.61 17.94
N SER A 148 -25.24 -5.75 16.78
CA SER A 148 -24.77 -5.17 15.52
C SER A 148 -24.53 -3.65 15.64
N GLU A 149 -25.40 -2.93 16.34
CA GLU A 149 -25.28 -1.48 16.57
C GLU A 149 -24.03 -1.14 17.39
N GLN A 150 -23.75 -1.91 18.45
CA GLN A 150 -22.56 -1.75 19.28
C GLN A 150 -21.28 -2.16 18.56
N ALA A 151 -21.36 -3.06 17.59
CA ALA A 151 -20.25 -3.56 16.80
C ALA A 151 -19.77 -2.56 15.71
N HIS A 152 -20.56 -1.52 15.44
CA HIS A 152 -20.19 -0.41 14.57
C HIS A 152 -19.60 0.78 15.33
N ASP A 153 -19.79 0.85 16.65
CA ASP A 153 -19.25 1.93 17.48
C ASP A 153 -17.96 1.51 18.21
N TYR A 154 -16.85 2.16 17.84
CA TYR A 154 -15.54 1.91 18.44
C TYR A 154 -15.53 2.07 19.96
N ASP A 155 -16.23 3.08 20.50
CA ASP A 155 -16.21 3.35 21.93
C ASP A 155 -16.88 2.22 22.72
N LYS A 156 -17.95 1.64 22.16
CA LYS A 156 -18.64 0.49 22.74
C LYS A 156 -17.78 -0.76 22.70
N ILE A 157 -17.08 -1.01 21.60
CA ILE A 157 -16.16 -2.14 21.48
C ILE A 157 -15.01 -1.99 22.49
N LYS A 158 -14.40 -0.81 22.58
CA LYS A 158 -13.32 -0.50 23.53
C LYS A 158 -13.78 -0.75 24.97
N GLN A 159 -14.95 -0.24 25.36
CA GLN A 159 -15.51 -0.45 26.70
C GLN A 159 -15.76 -1.94 27.01
N ALA A 160 -16.30 -2.69 26.06
CA ALA A 160 -16.58 -4.11 26.21
C ALA A 160 -15.29 -4.93 26.39
N LEU A 161 -14.25 -4.61 25.60
CA LEU A 161 -12.93 -5.24 25.71
C LEU A 161 -12.28 -4.92 27.06
N MET A 162 -12.26 -3.65 27.48
CA MET A 162 -11.69 -3.26 28.77
C MET A 162 -12.38 -3.96 29.95
N LYS A 163 -13.70 -4.11 29.89
CA LYS A 163 -14.49 -4.83 30.91
C LYS A 163 -14.12 -6.31 30.98
N ARG A 164 -13.83 -6.94 29.84
CA ARG A 164 -13.52 -8.38 29.77
C ARG A 164 -12.10 -8.75 30.15
N TYR A 165 -11.17 -7.82 30.03
CA TYR A 165 -9.76 -7.99 30.43
C TYR A 165 -9.45 -7.46 31.85
N ASP A 166 -10.48 -7.16 32.64
CA ASP A 166 -10.36 -6.60 33.99
C ASP A 166 -9.49 -5.32 34.03
N LEU A 167 -9.54 -4.52 32.97
CA LEU A 167 -8.89 -3.20 32.88
C LEU A 167 -9.81 -2.09 33.43
N THR A 168 -10.84 -2.48 34.19
CA THR A 168 -11.73 -1.59 34.92
C THR A 168 -11.19 -1.34 36.33
N GLU A 169 -11.68 -0.30 37.01
CA GLU A 169 -11.23 0.08 38.36
C GLU A 169 -11.27 -1.11 39.35
N ASP A 170 -12.32 -1.93 39.28
CA ASP A 170 -12.47 -3.11 40.13
C ASP A 170 -11.55 -4.27 39.74
N GLY A 171 -11.20 -4.40 38.46
CA GLY A 171 -10.21 -5.35 37.98
C GLY A 171 -8.80 -5.01 38.46
N TYR A 172 -8.42 -3.73 38.42
CA TYR A 172 -7.17 -3.24 38.99
C TYR A 172 -7.14 -3.34 40.52
N ARG A 173 -8.25 -3.05 41.22
CA ARG A 173 -8.35 -3.29 42.68
C ARG A 173 -8.15 -4.77 43.02
N ARG A 174 -8.68 -5.69 42.21
CA ARG A 174 -8.50 -7.13 42.40
C ARG A 174 -7.06 -7.58 42.15
N LYS A 175 -6.43 -7.13 41.07
CA LYS A 175 -5.01 -7.39 40.76
C LYS A 175 -4.07 -6.82 41.82
N PHE A 176 -4.36 -5.63 42.32
CA PHE A 176 -3.62 -5.01 43.42
C PHE A 176 -3.75 -5.83 44.72
N ARG A 177 -4.96 -6.31 45.03
CA ARG A 177 -5.21 -7.17 46.21
C ARG A 177 -4.67 -8.60 46.07
N SER A 178 -4.49 -9.10 44.84
CA SER A 178 -3.99 -10.45 44.57
C SER A 178 -2.47 -10.52 44.34
N CYS A 179 -1.78 -9.38 44.22
CA CYS A 179 -0.33 -9.33 44.25
C CYS A 179 0.16 -9.71 45.66
N LYS A 180 0.39 -11.00 45.90
CA LYS A 180 1.15 -11.46 47.06
C LYS A 180 2.62 -11.50 46.66
N THR A 181 3.47 -11.00 47.56
CA THR A 181 4.93 -11.10 47.46
C THR A 181 5.33 -12.55 47.21
N ALA A 182 6.05 -12.81 46.12
CA ALA A 182 6.68 -14.12 45.92
C ALA A 182 7.78 -14.29 46.98
N GLU A 183 7.92 -15.50 47.52
CA GLU A 183 8.95 -15.83 48.51
C GLU A 183 10.34 -15.57 47.91
N GLY A 184 10.97 -14.47 48.32
CA GLY A 184 12.31 -14.05 47.88
C GLY A 184 12.43 -12.62 47.35
N GLU A 185 11.34 -11.88 47.16
CA GLU A 185 11.43 -10.48 46.70
C GLU A 185 11.75 -9.48 47.83
N SER A 186 12.82 -8.70 47.64
CA SER A 186 13.23 -7.63 48.54
C SER A 186 12.13 -6.54 48.67
N PRO A 187 11.94 -5.93 49.86
CA PRO A 187 10.93 -4.89 50.11
C PRO A 187 10.89 -3.72 49.11
N GLY A 188 11.97 -3.49 48.36
CA GLY A 188 12.03 -2.50 47.27
C GLY A 188 11.15 -2.81 46.05
N MET A 189 10.88 -4.09 45.74
CA MET A 189 10.03 -4.50 44.60
C MET A 189 8.53 -4.24 44.86
N PHE A 190 8.11 -4.27 46.12
CA PHE A 190 6.75 -3.90 46.53
C PHE A 190 6.43 -2.42 46.23
N ILE A 191 7.44 -1.55 46.36
CA ILE A 191 7.32 -0.12 46.06
C ILE A 191 7.19 0.12 44.55
N VAL A 192 7.87 -0.66 43.72
CA VAL A 192 7.76 -0.58 42.25
C VAL A 192 6.35 -0.97 41.78
N CYS A 193 5.77 -2.02 42.37
CA CYS A 193 4.40 -2.44 42.07
C CYS A 193 3.37 -1.37 42.51
N SER A 194 3.58 -0.72 43.66
CA SER A 194 2.73 0.39 44.13
C SER A 194 2.89 1.67 43.31
N LYS A 195 4.12 2.04 42.92
CA LYS A 195 4.39 3.27 42.15
C LYS A 195 3.81 3.21 40.73
N ARG A 196 3.82 2.03 40.10
CA ARG A 196 3.26 1.84 38.75
C ARG A 196 1.73 2.00 38.71
N VAL A 197 1.05 1.58 39.78
CA VAL A 197 -0.41 1.70 39.92
C VAL A 197 -0.83 3.14 40.29
N HIS A 198 -0.01 3.86 41.08
CA HIS A 198 -0.34 5.22 41.49
C HIS A 198 -0.11 6.28 40.40
N GLN A 199 0.92 6.10 39.57
CA GLN A 199 1.22 7.05 38.49
C GLN A 199 0.14 7.03 37.38
N PHE A 200 -0.47 5.87 37.10
CA PHE A 200 -1.58 5.76 36.15
C PHE A 200 -2.93 6.22 36.73
N ARG A 201 -3.13 6.14 38.05
CA ARG A 201 -4.33 6.68 38.72
C ARG A 201 -4.46 8.19 38.55
N LEU A 202 -3.35 8.93 38.48
CA LEU A 202 -3.34 10.37 38.22
C LEU A 202 -3.60 10.70 36.74
N GLN A 203 -3.15 9.87 35.80
CA GLN A 203 -3.44 10.05 34.37
C GLN A 203 -4.93 9.82 34.03
N VAL A 204 -5.56 8.83 34.65
CA VAL A 204 -6.99 8.54 34.44
C VAL A 204 -7.89 9.58 35.11
N LEU A 205 -7.52 10.12 36.29
CA LEU A 205 -8.24 11.25 36.87
C LEU A 205 -8.11 12.53 36.03
N PHE A 206 -6.97 12.77 35.38
CA PHE A 206 -6.80 13.95 34.52
C PHE A 206 -7.65 13.88 33.25
N ILE A 207 -7.85 12.69 32.67
CA ILE A 207 -8.69 12.49 31.48
C ILE A 207 -10.19 12.58 31.82
N LEU A 208 -10.60 12.20 33.03
CA LEU A 208 -12.01 12.22 33.45
C LEU A 208 -12.48 13.54 34.08
N TYR A 209 -11.57 14.49 34.36
CA TYR A 209 -11.90 15.77 35.04
C TYR A 209 -11.51 17.03 34.23
N ASN A 210 -11.22 16.89 32.93
CA ASN A 210 -10.97 18.02 32.02
C ASN A 210 -11.72 17.87 30.67
N VAL A 211 -13.03 17.63 30.76
CA VAL A 211 -14.07 18.03 29.79
C VAL A 211 -15.25 18.55 30.59
#